data_AF-A0A7Y9J865-F1
#
_entry.id   AF-A0A7Y9J865-F1
#
_cell.length_a   1.000
_cell.length_b   1.000
_cell.length_c   1.000
_cell.angle_alpha   90.00
_cell.angle_beta   90.00
_cell.angle_gamma   90.00
#
_symmetry.space_group_name_H-M   'P 1'
#
loop_
_entity.id
_entity.type
_entity.pdbx_description
1 polymer ?
#
loop_
_entity_poly.entity_id
_entity_poly.type
_entity_poly.pdbx_seq_one_letter_code
_entity_poly.pdbx_strand_id
1 'polypeptide(L)'
;MGSSSARRGRGPRTKALYCHPVGLDEWPEDPEVVERVPLVSCSRTGAAIDVIADRRTERRSQIVHTRARGREMVFWQSPNTRKQARPQVRTPTARAAGTEAELEILVDSHERYAYRFSGQQVRTTKRTLRCGDYGVEVDGRVVAAVERKSLPDLVSSLTNSTLRHAVAELATLPRAAVVVEERYSKVFALEYVRPALVADGIAELAVRYPGVPIVFTDTRGLAEEWTYRFLAAAWTWAQDEAVIGARIPGAASELGTAGPAREPTTAQVRSWARSAGWEVPDRGRLRPEVWAAYRSAH
;
A
#
# COMPACT_ATOMS: atom_id res chain seq x y z
N MET A 1 -13.68 -2.31 -21.58
CA MET A 1 -14.24 -3.25 -20.58
C MET A 1 -13.73 -4.62 -20.95
N GLY A 2 -12.97 -5.29 -20.07
CA GLY A 2 -12.56 -6.68 -20.33
C GLY A 2 -13.74 -7.62 -20.04
N SER A 3 -14.09 -8.45 -21.01
CA SER A 3 -15.19 -9.42 -20.89
C SER A 3 -14.63 -10.74 -20.33
N SER A 4 -15.34 -11.37 -19.39
CA SER A 4 -14.94 -12.69 -18.85
C SER A 4 -16.15 -13.63 -18.88
N SER A 5 -15.93 -14.88 -19.29
CA SER A 5 -16.99 -15.89 -19.42
C SER A 5 -16.89 -16.92 -18.29
N ALA A 6 -17.98 -17.11 -17.54
CA ALA A 6 -18.08 -18.09 -16.47
C ALA A 6 -18.84 -19.34 -16.95
N ARG A 7 -18.31 -20.54 -16.70
CA ARG A 7 -18.87 -21.80 -17.23
C ARG A 7 -20.17 -22.28 -16.57
N ARG A 8 -20.68 -21.69 -15.46
CA ARG A 8 -21.96 -22.07 -14.83
C ARG A 8 -22.61 -20.95 -13.98
N GLY A 9 -23.91 -20.69 -14.22
CA GLY A 9 -24.82 -19.95 -13.32
C GLY A 9 -24.90 -18.42 -13.54
N ARG A 10 -25.91 -17.76 -12.95
CA ARG A 10 -26.10 -16.29 -12.97
C ARG A 10 -25.04 -15.50 -12.16
N GLY A 11 -24.19 -16.20 -11.41
CA GLY A 11 -23.13 -15.64 -10.56
C GLY A 11 -22.74 -16.57 -9.40
N PRO A 12 -21.66 -16.26 -8.66
CA PRO A 12 -21.18 -17.06 -7.55
C PRO A 12 -22.11 -16.95 -6.33
N ARG A 13 -22.58 -18.10 -5.84
CA ARG A 13 -23.46 -18.18 -4.64
C ARG A 13 -22.71 -18.69 -3.43
N THR A 14 -22.17 -19.91 -3.53
CA THR A 14 -21.52 -20.64 -2.42
C THR A 14 -20.08 -21.06 -2.72
N LYS A 15 -19.65 -21.04 -3.98
CA LYS A 15 -18.27 -21.30 -4.42
C LYS A 15 -17.84 -20.27 -5.45
N ALA A 16 -16.54 -19.99 -5.49
CA ALA A 16 -15.95 -19.18 -6.54
C ALA A 16 -16.08 -19.90 -7.90
N LEU A 17 -16.38 -19.14 -8.94
CA LEU A 17 -16.48 -19.60 -10.32
C LEU A 17 -15.18 -19.23 -11.04
N TYR A 18 -14.57 -20.19 -11.72
CA TYR A 18 -13.48 -19.88 -12.64
C TYR A 18 -14.04 -19.19 -13.88
N CYS A 19 -13.45 -18.05 -14.24
CA CYS A 19 -13.76 -17.31 -15.45
C CYS A 19 -12.64 -17.53 -16.45
N HIS A 20 -13.00 -18.00 -17.65
CA HIS A 20 -12.04 -18.05 -18.74
C HIS A 20 -11.87 -16.63 -19.29
N PRO A 21 -10.64 -16.10 -19.34
CA PRO A 21 -10.41 -14.84 -20.00
C PRO A 21 -10.59 -15.02 -21.51
N VAL A 22 -11.36 -14.15 -22.15
CA VAL A 22 -11.59 -14.15 -23.59
C VAL A 22 -11.18 -12.79 -24.15
N GLY A 23 -10.60 -12.79 -25.35
CA GLY A 23 -10.36 -11.55 -26.09
C GLY A 23 -11.67 -10.82 -26.38
N LEU A 24 -11.61 -9.51 -26.64
CA LEU A 24 -12.79 -8.76 -27.09
C LEU A 24 -13.25 -9.23 -28.47
N ASP A 25 -12.31 -9.63 -29.30
CA ASP A 25 -12.47 -10.26 -30.61
C ASP A 25 -13.09 -11.67 -30.52
N GLU A 26 -12.88 -12.38 -29.42
CA GLU A 26 -13.50 -13.68 -29.15
C GLU A 26 -14.89 -13.55 -28.49
N TRP A 27 -15.33 -12.32 -28.17
CA TRP A 27 -16.65 -12.10 -27.61
C TRP A 27 -17.72 -12.24 -28.70
N PRO A 28 -18.78 -13.05 -28.48
CA PRO A 28 -19.80 -13.24 -29.50
C PRO A 28 -20.54 -11.93 -29.80
N GLU A 29 -20.80 -11.66 -31.08
CA GLU A 29 -21.53 -10.47 -31.52
C GLU A 29 -22.96 -10.42 -30.95
N ASP A 30 -23.61 -11.58 -30.83
CA ASP A 30 -24.95 -11.74 -30.25
C ASP A 30 -24.93 -12.72 -29.05
N PRO A 31 -24.57 -12.24 -27.84
CA PRO A 31 -24.56 -13.08 -26.65
C PRO A 31 -25.98 -13.34 -26.13
N GLU A 32 -26.26 -14.58 -25.71
CA GLU A 32 -27.47 -14.86 -24.93
C GLU A 32 -27.41 -14.12 -23.58
N VAL A 33 -28.27 -13.11 -23.42
CA VAL A 33 -28.34 -12.32 -22.18
C VAL A 33 -29.20 -13.05 -21.15
N VAL A 34 -28.56 -13.70 -20.19
CA VAL A 34 -29.23 -14.43 -19.10
C VAL A 34 -29.86 -13.49 -18.06
N GLU A 35 -29.21 -12.37 -17.76
CA GLU A 35 -29.67 -11.37 -16.78
C GLU A 35 -29.00 -10.01 -17.08
N ARG A 36 -29.76 -8.91 -16.94
CA ARG A 36 -29.23 -7.54 -17.03
C ARG A 36 -29.61 -6.78 -15.77
N VAL A 37 -28.61 -6.35 -15.01
CA VAL A 37 -28.80 -5.64 -13.74
C VAL A 37 -27.99 -4.34 -13.76
N PRO A 38 -28.57 -3.20 -13.35
CA PRO A 38 -27.80 -1.98 -13.14
C PRO A 38 -26.72 -2.19 -12.09
N LEU A 39 -25.58 -1.51 -12.24
CA LEU A 39 -24.52 -1.51 -11.23
C LEU A 39 -24.59 -0.23 -10.40
N VAL A 40 -24.60 -0.38 -9.07
CA VAL A 40 -24.38 0.73 -8.13
C VAL A 40 -22.91 1.14 -8.17
N SER A 41 -22.00 0.17 -8.28
CA SER A 41 -20.56 0.42 -8.41
C SER A 41 -19.87 -0.72 -9.15
N CYS A 42 -18.87 -0.37 -9.94
CA CYS A 42 -17.91 -1.29 -10.54
C CYS A 42 -16.54 -0.62 -10.48
N SER A 43 -15.71 -1.03 -9.52
CA SER A 43 -14.42 -0.40 -9.25
C SER A 43 -13.34 -1.45 -9.17
N ARG A 44 -12.20 -1.15 -9.79
CA ARG A 44 -11.00 -1.99 -9.72
C ARG A 44 -10.11 -1.51 -8.58
N THR A 45 -9.60 -2.45 -7.79
CA THR A 45 -8.64 -2.21 -6.72
C THR A 45 -7.58 -3.32 -6.77
N GLY A 46 -6.44 -3.06 -7.41
CA GLY A 46 -5.40 -4.09 -7.59
C GLY A 46 -5.90 -5.28 -8.42
N ALA A 47 -5.70 -6.48 -7.85
CA ALA A 47 -6.15 -7.77 -8.38
C ALA A 47 -7.66 -7.92 -8.54
N ALA A 48 -8.45 -7.14 -7.80
CA ALA A 48 -9.88 -7.34 -7.69
C ALA A 48 -10.67 -6.26 -8.42
N ILE A 49 -11.77 -6.67 -9.05
CA ILE A 49 -12.84 -5.79 -9.51
C ILE A 49 -14.03 -6.03 -8.60
N ASP A 50 -14.36 -5.06 -7.75
CA ASP A 50 -15.54 -5.06 -6.91
C ASP A 50 -16.76 -4.69 -7.75
N VAL A 51 -17.78 -5.56 -7.73
CA VAL A 51 -19.04 -5.36 -8.44
C VAL A 51 -20.17 -5.30 -7.41
N ILE A 52 -20.87 -4.17 -7.39
CA ILE A 52 -22.05 -3.93 -6.57
C ILE A 52 -23.24 -3.73 -7.51
N ALA A 53 -24.07 -4.76 -7.64
CA ALA A 53 -25.28 -4.74 -8.46
C ALA A 53 -26.46 -4.10 -7.71
N ASP A 54 -27.34 -3.39 -8.42
CA ASP A 54 -28.55 -2.79 -7.84
C ASP A 54 -29.67 -3.83 -7.71
N ARG A 55 -29.51 -4.70 -6.71
CA ARG A 55 -30.48 -5.76 -6.38
C ARG A 55 -30.42 -6.13 -4.91
N ARG A 56 -31.50 -6.76 -4.42
CA ARG A 56 -31.66 -7.11 -3.00
C ARG A 56 -30.73 -8.24 -2.53
N THR A 57 -30.53 -9.26 -3.37
CA THR A 57 -29.76 -10.48 -3.04
C THR A 57 -28.60 -10.65 -4.02
N GLU A 58 -27.51 -11.28 -3.58
CA GLU A 58 -26.30 -11.46 -4.43
C GLU A 58 -25.77 -10.13 -4.99
N ARG A 59 -25.95 -9.07 -4.21
CA ARG A 59 -25.58 -7.69 -4.54
C ARG A 59 -24.08 -7.48 -4.73
N ARG A 60 -23.26 -8.17 -3.94
CA ARG A 60 -21.82 -7.94 -3.83
C ARG A 60 -21.07 -9.14 -4.36
N SER A 61 -20.14 -8.92 -5.27
CA SER A 61 -19.23 -9.94 -5.78
C SER A 61 -17.91 -9.32 -6.20
N GLN A 62 -16.89 -10.17 -6.38
CA GLN A 62 -15.57 -9.75 -6.85
C GLN A 62 -15.14 -10.61 -8.02
N ILE A 63 -14.55 -10.00 -9.05
CA ILE A 63 -13.78 -10.69 -10.08
C ILE A 63 -12.32 -10.49 -9.72
N VAL A 64 -11.62 -11.56 -9.38
CA VAL A 64 -10.24 -11.53 -8.89
C VAL A 64 -9.32 -12.19 -9.90
N HIS A 65 -8.33 -11.43 -10.35
CA HIS A 65 -7.21 -11.90 -11.14
C HIS A 65 -6.11 -12.39 -10.18
N THR A 66 -5.53 -13.56 -10.43
CA THR A 66 -4.48 -14.11 -9.57
C THR A 66 -3.54 -15.02 -10.38
N ARG A 67 -2.41 -15.42 -9.79
CA ARG A 67 -1.52 -16.46 -10.33
C ARG A 67 -1.51 -17.68 -9.42
N ALA A 68 -1.61 -18.85 -10.03
CA ALA A 68 -1.46 -20.13 -9.35
C ALA A 68 -0.67 -21.08 -10.26
N ARG A 69 0.36 -21.74 -9.71
CA ARG A 69 1.20 -22.72 -10.43
C ARG A 69 1.78 -22.17 -11.75
N GLY A 70 2.25 -20.93 -11.73
CA GLY A 70 2.82 -20.25 -12.90
C GLY A 70 1.82 -19.87 -13.99
N ARG A 71 0.51 -20.01 -13.75
CA ARG A 71 -0.55 -19.66 -14.69
C ARG A 71 -1.46 -18.59 -14.11
N GLU A 72 -1.93 -17.68 -14.98
CA GLU A 72 -2.92 -16.68 -14.62
C GLU A 72 -4.31 -17.29 -14.57
N MET A 73 -5.07 -16.93 -13.54
CA MET A 73 -6.44 -17.40 -13.33
C MET A 73 -7.35 -16.24 -12.93
N VAL A 74 -8.61 -16.31 -13.36
CA VAL A 74 -9.64 -15.33 -12.98
C VAL A 74 -10.76 -16.06 -12.25
N PHE A 75 -11.18 -15.50 -11.12
CA PHE A 75 -12.26 -16.06 -10.32
C PHE A 75 -13.34 -15.03 -10.05
N TRP A 76 -14.61 -15.40 -10.24
CA TRP A 76 -15.76 -14.64 -9.77
C TRP A 76 -16.25 -15.23 -8.44
N GLN A 77 -16.25 -14.43 -7.38
CA GLN A 77 -16.52 -14.88 -6.01
C GLN A 77 -17.53 -13.97 -5.28
N SER A 78 -18.21 -14.51 -4.26
CA SER A 78 -19.15 -13.76 -3.41
C SER A 78 -18.66 -13.72 -1.96
N PRO A 79 -19.19 -12.86 -1.08
CA PRO A 79 -18.81 -12.83 0.33
C PRO A 79 -18.90 -14.21 1.01
N ASN A 80 -19.81 -15.07 0.56
CA ASN A 80 -20.06 -16.39 1.12
C ASN A 80 -19.11 -17.48 0.60
N THR A 81 -18.22 -17.19 -0.34
CA THR A 81 -17.28 -18.16 -0.90
C THR A 81 -15.93 -18.17 -0.19
N ARG A 82 -15.65 -17.21 0.71
CA ARG A 82 -14.45 -17.20 1.56
C ARG A 82 -14.72 -17.95 2.87
N LYS A 83 -13.86 -18.91 3.21
CA LYS A 83 -13.73 -19.38 4.61
C LYS A 83 -13.32 -18.16 5.45
N GLN A 84 -14.13 -17.79 6.44
CA GLN A 84 -13.77 -16.77 7.42
C GLN A 84 -12.42 -17.14 8.06
N ALA A 85 -11.40 -16.31 7.89
CA ALA A 85 -10.26 -16.32 8.79
C ALA A 85 -10.75 -15.84 10.15
N ARG A 86 -10.63 -16.67 11.18
CA ARG A 86 -10.98 -16.33 12.56
C ARG A 86 -9.75 -15.71 13.24
N PRO A 87 -9.79 -14.44 13.68
CA PRO A 87 -8.70 -13.85 14.43
C PRO A 87 -8.78 -14.34 15.88
N GLN A 88 -7.83 -15.19 16.29
CA GLN A 88 -7.40 -15.26 17.69
C GLN A 88 -5.99 -14.69 17.76
N VAL A 89 -5.86 -13.59 18.49
CA VAL A 89 -4.68 -12.73 18.51
C VAL A 89 -3.56 -13.38 19.32
N ARG A 90 -2.58 -13.93 18.58
CA ARG A 90 -1.14 -13.77 18.84
C ARG A 90 -0.57 -13.13 17.59
N THR A 91 0.37 -12.20 17.71
CA THR A 91 1.06 -11.60 16.57
C THR A 91 1.67 -12.73 15.72
N PRO A 92 1.16 -12.99 14.50
CA PRO A 92 1.64 -14.10 13.70
C PRO A 92 3.11 -13.90 13.30
N THR A 93 3.97 -14.89 13.54
CA THR A 93 5.32 -15.00 12.95
C THR A 93 5.29 -15.48 11.50
N ALA A 94 4.11 -15.83 10.98
CA ALA A 94 3.89 -16.16 9.59
C ALA A 94 4.05 -14.91 8.72
N ARG A 95 4.65 -15.07 7.53
CA ARG A 95 4.76 -14.02 6.51
C ARG A 95 3.43 -13.30 6.31
N ALA A 96 3.50 -12.01 5.97
CA ALA A 96 2.33 -11.31 5.45
C ALA A 96 1.72 -12.11 4.28
N ALA A 97 0.39 -12.16 4.22
CA ALA A 97 -0.31 -12.97 3.24
C ALA A 97 0.08 -12.53 1.81
N GLY A 98 0.53 -13.47 0.98
CA GLY A 98 0.89 -13.24 -0.43
C GLY A 98 2.37 -12.91 -0.68
N THR A 99 3.21 -12.85 0.35
CA THR A 99 4.63 -12.52 0.20
C THR A 99 5.48 -13.81 0.14
N GLU A 100 5.83 -14.28 -1.06
CA GLU A 100 6.73 -15.44 -1.26
C GLU A 100 8.21 -15.03 -1.28
N ALA A 101 8.51 -13.79 -1.68
CA ALA A 101 9.86 -13.19 -1.73
C ALA A 101 10.20 -12.41 -0.44
N GLU A 102 11.49 -12.17 -0.17
CA GLU A 102 11.91 -11.26 0.89
C GLU A 102 11.49 -9.83 0.56
N LEU A 103 10.70 -9.19 1.43
CA LEU A 103 10.25 -7.81 1.23
C LEU A 103 11.36 -6.84 1.59
N GLU A 104 11.66 -5.91 0.69
CA GLU A 104 12.54 -4.78 0.99
C GLU A 104 11.73 -3.57 1.50
N ILE A 105 12.04 -3.10 2.71
CA ILE A 105 11.49 -1.88 3.29
C ILE A 105 12.54 -0.78 3.21
N LEU A 106 12.21 0.31 2.51
CA LEU A 106 12.97 1.53 2.53
C LEU A 106 12.72 2.25 3.85
N VAL A 107 13.79 2.66 4.53
CA VAL A 107 13.73 3.43 5.78
C VAL A 107 14.29 4.83 5.51
N ASP A 108 13.55 5.88 5.87
CA ASP A 108 14.04 7.24 5.67
C ASP A 108 15.37 7.46 6.41
N SER A 109 16.33 8.07 5.74
CA SER A 109 17.67 8.28 6.30
C SER A 109 17.68 9.22 7.51
N HIS A 110 16.66 10.06 7.69
CA HIS A 110 16.52 10.97 8.81
C HIS A 110 15.77 10.34 10.01
N GLU A 111 15.19 9.15 9.85
CA GLU A 111 14.57 8.43 10.95
C GLU A 111 15.66 7.90 11.90
N ARG A 112 15.81 8.59 13.03
CA ARG A 112 16.84 8.31 14.05
C ARG A 112 16.54 7.04 14.83
N TYR A 113 15.27 6.74 15.04
CA TYR A 113 14.81 5.62 15.86
C TYR A 113 13.97 4.67 15.00
N ALA A 114 14.59 4.19 13.92
CA ALA A 114 13.97 3.27 12.98
C ALA A 114 13.52 1.96 13.64
N TYR A 115 12.40 1.42 13.15
CA TYR A 115 12.00 0.05 13.41
C TYR A 115 13.07 -0.93 12.94
N ARG A 116 13.21 -2.03 13.68
CA ARG A 116 14.20 -3.06 13.37
C ARG A 116 13.59 -4.19 12.53
N PHE A 117 12.28 -4.35 12.60
CA PHE A 117 11.52 -5.46 12.01
C PHE A 117 12.08 -6.83 12.39
N SER A 118 12.61 -6.96 13.61
CA SER A 118 13.44 -8.12 13.99
C SER A 118 12.68 -9.44 14.06
N GLY A 119 11.35 -9.40 14.12
CA GLY A 119 10.48 -10.58 14.07
C GLY A 119 10.04 -10.98 12.66
N GLN A 120 10.44 -10.23 11.63
CA GLN A 120 9.90 -10.34 10.27
C GLN A 120 11.01 -10.67 9.26
N GLN A 121 10.59 -11.26 8.13
CA GLN A 121 11.50 -11.67 7.05
C GLN A 121 11.61 -10.55 6.03
N VAL A 122 12.30 -9.46 6.41
CA VAL A 122 12.46 -8.25 5.61
C VAL A 122 13.90 -7.80 5.55
N ARG A 123 14.30 -7.25 4.41
CA ARG A 123 15.52 -6.46 4.28
C ARG A 123 15.17 -4.99 4.48
N THR A 124 15.97 -4.26 5.26
CA THR A 124 15.82 -2.80 5.36
C THR A 124 16.95 -2.09 4.64
N THR A 125 16.61 -1.03 3.91
CA THR A 125 17.58 -0.20 3.18
C THR A 125 17.35 1.25 3.51
N LYS A 126 18.39 1.95 3.99
CA LYS A 126 18.30 3.38 4.29
C LYS A 126 18.35 4.21 3.00
N ARG A 127 17.38 5.10 2.81
CA ARG A 127 17.27 5.99 1.64
C ARG A 127 16.54 7.27 2.04
N THR A 128 16.69 8.38 1.31
CA THR A 128 15.80 9.52 1.51
C THR A 128 14.49 9.22 0.81
N LEU A 129 13.42 9.20 1.58
CA LEU A 129 12.07 9.15 1.06
C LEU A 129 11.59 10.56 0.75
N ARG A 130 10.66 10.65 -0.21
CA ARG A 130 10.00 11.92 -0.51
C ARG A 130 9.06 12.31 0.64
N CYS A 131 8.31 11.35 1.15
CA CYS A 131 7.44 11.47 2.31
C CYS A 131 7.34 10.13 3.04
N GLY A 132 6.98 10.17 4.33
CA GLY A 132 6.95 9.02 5.22
C GLY A 132 8.32 8.60 5.72
N ASP A 133 8.32 7.80 6.78
CA ASP A 133 9.53 7.26 7.43
C ASP A 133 9.88 5.86 6.92
N TYR A 134 8.89 5.13 6.39
CA TYR A 134 9.05 3.80 5.82
C TYR A 134 8.33 3.72 4.48
N GLY A 135 8.86 2.97 3.51
CA GLY A 135 8.21 2.79 2.23
C GLY A 135 8.57 1.50 1.52
N VAL A 136 7.83 1.19 0.46
CA VAL A 136 8.11 0.07 -0.44
C VAL A 136 8.13 0.56 -1.88
N GLU A 137 8.96 -0.08 -2.68
CA GLU A 137 9.21 0.28 -4.08
C GLU A 137 8.81 -0.87 -5.01
N VAL A 138 8.26 -0.52 -6.18
CA VAL A 138 8.05 -1.43 -7.32
C VAL A 138 8.53 -0.68 -8.56
N ASP A 139 9.37 -1.32 -9.38
CA ASP A 139 9.94 -0.76 -10.61
C ASP A 139 10.55 0.66 -10.45
N GLY A 140 11.32 0.89 -9.38
CA GLY A 140 11.97 2.19 -9.13
C GLY A 140 11.07 3.28 -8.56
N ARG A 141 9.79 2.97 -8.27
CA ARG A 141 8.80 3.93 -7.76
C ARG A 141 8.32 3.55 -6.37
N VAL A 142 8.34 4.51 -5.44
CA VAL A 142 7.75 4.32 -4.11
C VAL A 142 6.23 4.24 -4.27
N VAL A 143 5.66 3.06 -4.04
CA VAL A 143 4.21 2.80 -4.23
C VAL A 143 3.43 2.91 -2.92
N ALA A 144 4.14 2.83 -1.78
CA ALA A 144 3.54 3.08 -0.50
C ALA A 144 4.52 3.66 0.52
N ALA A 145 4.00 4.45 1.46
CA ALA A 145 4.76 4.97 2.59
C ALA A 145 3.96 5.01 3.89
N VAL A 146 4.65 4.94 5.03
CA VAL A 146 4.11 5.09 6.37
C VAL A 146 4.88 6.18 7.10
N GLU A 147 4.17 7.19 7.57
CA GLU A 147 4.67 8.21 8.49
C GLU A 147 4.46 7.71 9.93
N ARG A 148 5.51 7.72 10.73
CA ARG A 148 5.49 7.30 12.12
C ARG A 148 5.36 8.52 13.03
N LYS A 149 4.46 8.44 14.02
CA LYS A 149 4.30 9.47 15.04
C LYS A 149 4.20 8.88 16.45
N SER A 150 4.93 9.49 17.38
CA SER A 150 4.58 9.40 18.80
C SER A 150 3.37 10.30 19.09
N LEU A 151 2.67 10.09 20.21
CA LEU A 151 1.58 10.99 20.60
C LEU A 151 2.06 12.44 20.79
N PRO A 152 3.20 12.74 21.47
CA PRO A 152 3.72 14.10 21.55
C PRO A 152 4.01 14.73 20.19
N ASP A 153 4.60 13.97 19.26
CA ASP A 153 4.90 14.47 17.90
C ASP A 153 3.62 14.71 17.10
N LEU A 154 2.61 13.84 17.25
CA LEU A 154 1.28 14.03 16.65
C LEU A 154 0.64 15.33 17.13
N VAL A 155 0.61 15.55 18.45
CA VAL A 155 0.05 16.76 19.06
C VAL A 155 0.79 18.00 18.59
N SER A 156 2.12 17.99 18.64
CA SER A 156 2.98 19.09 18.19
C SER A 156 2.76 19.41 16.71
N SER A 157 2.72 18.39 15.85
CA SER A 157 2.58 18.57 14.40
C SER A 157 1.17 18.99 13.96
N LEU A 158 0.14 18.67 14.75
CA LEU A 158 -1.21 19.19 14.56
C LEU A 158 -1.31 20.68 14.96
N THR A 159 -0.75 21.05 16.12
CA THR A 159 -0.86 22.43 16.63
C THR A 159 -0.06 23.43 15.80
N ASN A 160 1.03 22.99 15.17
CA ASN A 160 1.83 23.83 14.25
C ASN A 160 1.47 23.61 12.76
N SER A 161 0.40 22.87 12.45
CA SER A 161 -0.08 22.55 11.10
C SER A 161 0.87 21.76 10.19
N THR A 162 2.06 21.34 10.67
CA THR A 162 3.02 20.58 9.84
C THR A 162 2.50 19.21 9.43
N LEU A 163 1.67 18.56 10.26
CA LEU A 163 1.07 17.27 9.92
C LEU A 163 0.16 17.36 8.69
N ARG A 164 -0.56 18.47 8.52
CA ARG A 164 -1.42 18.68 7.36
C ARG A 164 -0.62 18.66 6.06
N HIS A 165 0.57 19.25 6.06
CA HIS A 165 1.45 19.25 4.91
C HIS A 165 2.04 17.86 4.65
N ALA A 166 2.47 17.15 5.70
CA ALA A 166 2.95 15.78 5.58
C ALA A 166 1.88 14.84 5.02
N VAL A 167 0.64 14.91 5.54
CA VAL A 167 -0.48 14.10 5.05
C VAL A 167 -0.87 14.46 3.60
N ALA A 168 -0.81 15.75 3.23
CA ALA A 168 -1.03 16.15 1.84
C ALA A 168 0.02 15.56 0.89
N GLU A 169 1.28 15.47 1.32
CA GLU A 169 2.34 14.84 0.52
C GLU A 169 2.20 13.32 0.47
N LEU A 170 1.86 12.67 1.59
CA LEU A 170 1.53 11.24 1.65
C LEU A 170 0.36 10.89 0.73
N ALA A 171 -0.65 11.76 0.63
CA ALA A 171 -1.82 11.58 -0.24
C ALA A 171 -1.48 11.58 -1.74
N THR A 172 -0.25 11.94 -2.12
CA THR A 172 0.23 11.79 -3.52
C THR A 172 0.61 10.35 -3.84
N LEU A 173 0.83 9.50 -2.84
CA LEU A 173 1.13 8.09 -3.03
C LEU A 173 -0.14 7.26 -3.17
N PRO A 174 -0.08 6.15 -3.92
CA PRO A 174 -1.22 5.24 -4.07
C PRO A 174 -1.70 4.69 -2.73
N ARG A 175 -0.76 4.33 -1.85
CA ARG A 175 -1.05 3.80 -0.52
C ARG A 175 -0.18 4.51 0.52
N ALA A 176 -0.78 5.25 1.42
CA ALA A 176 -0.04 5.85 2.51
C ALA A 176 -0.81 5.77 3.82
N ALA A 177 -0.11 5.89 4.94
CA ALA A 177 -0.73 5.93 6.26
C ALA A 177 0.13 6.72 7.25
N VAL A 178 -0.52 7.19 8.32
CA VAL A 178 0.15 7.63 9.54
C VAL A 178 -0.08 6.56 10.61
N VAL A 179 0.99 6.04 11.19
CA VAL A 179 0.92 5.13 12.34
C VAL A 179 1.29 5.90 13.62
N VAL A 180 0.44 5.79 14.64
CA VAL A 180 0.61 6.47 15.92
C VAL A 180 0.91 5.45 17.01
N GLU A 181 2.05 5.62 17.67
CA GLU A 181 2.55 4.72 18.74
C GLU A 181 1.86 4.96 20.08
N GLU A 182 0.53 4.99 20.10
CA GLU A 182 -0.26 5.16 21.30
C GLU A 182 -1.72 4.75 21.05
N ARG A 183 -2.55 4.69 22.10
CA ARG A 183 -4.01 4.56 22.01
C ARG A 183 -4.66 5.91 21.76
N TYR A 184 -5.71 5.91 20.93
CA TYR A 184 -6.53 7.12 20.71
C TYR A 184 -7.08 7.70 22.02
N SER A 185 -7.40 6.85 23.01
CA SER A 185 -7.89 7.30 24.32
C SER A 185 -6.93 8.24 25.05
N LYS A 186 -5.62 8.17 24.80
CA LYS A 186 -4.64 9.06 25.42
C LYS A 186 -4.69 10.50 24.90
N VAL A 187 -5.30 10.74 23.74
CA VAL A 187 -5.60 12.10 23.26
C VAL A 187 -6.49 12.84 24.27
N PHE A 188 -7.40 12.13 24.94
CA PHE A 188 -8.31 12.72 25.94
C PHE A 188 -7.70 12.83 27.34
N ALA A 189 -6.46 12.38 27.50
CA ALA A 189 -5.69 12.47 28.74
C ALA A 189 -4.54 13.49 28.65
N LEU A 190 -4.54 14.36 27.64
CA LEU A 190 -3.52 15.40 27.46
C LEU A 190 -3.65 16.48 28.54
N GLU A 191 -2.53 16.89 29.11
CA GLU A 191 -2.48 17.90 30.19
C GLU A 191 -2.29 19.33 29.66
N TYR A 192 -1.51 19.49 28.59
CA TYR A 192 -1.05 20.80 28.12
C TYR A 192 -1.75 21.32 26.86
N VAL A 193 -2.39 20.43 26.10
CA VAL A 193 -3.12 20.77 24.86
C VAL A 193 -4.55 20.31 25.00
N ARG A 194 -5.51 21.16 24.62
CA ARG A 194 -6.93 20.83 24.67
C ARG A 194 -7.22 19.59 23.82
N PRO A 195 -7.75 18.50 24.38
CA PRO A 195 -8.04 17.28 23.61
C PRO A 195 -8.93 17.49 22.40
N ALA A 196 -9.93 18.39 22.49
CA ALA A 196 -10.83 18.70 21.38
C ALA A 196 -10.07 19.20 20.14
N LEU A 197 -9.05 20.05 20.31
CA LEU A 197 -8.25 20.56 19.19
C LEU A 197 -7.54 19.42 18.44
N VAL A 198 -7.02 18.43 19.18
CA VAL A 198 -6.30 17.29 18.62
C VAL A 198 -7.28 16.32 17.95
N ALA A 199 -8.40 16.02 18.61
CA ALA A 199 -9.44 15.15 18.07
C ALA A 199 -10.06 15.72 16.77
N ASP A 200 -10.38 17.02 16.76
CA ASP A 200 -10.90 17.72 15.59
C ASP A 200 -9.87 17.73 14.46
N GLY A 201 -8.59 17.99 14.78
CA GLY A 201 -7.50 17.94 13.79
C GLY A 201 -7.34 16.56 13.14
N ILE A 202 -7.42 15.48 13.93
CA ILE A 202 -7.39 14.10 13.41
C ILE A 202 -8.60 13.85 12.49
N ALA A 203 -9.80 14.25 12.92
CA ALA A 203 -11.01 14.08 12.14
C ALA A 203 -10.97 14.89 10.83
N GLU A 204 -10.51 16.13 10.88
CA GLU A 204 -10.38 16.99 9.71
C GLU A 204 -9.41 16.39 8.69
N LEU A 205 -8.27 15.86 9.13
CA LEU A 205 -7.32 15.17 8.24
C LEU A 205 -7.93 13.92 7.61
N ALA A 206 -8.67 13.11 8.37
CA ALA A 206 -9.33 11.91 7.86
C ALA A 206 -10.40 12.23 6.80
N VAL A 207 -11.15 13.32 6.98
CA VAL A 207 -12.15 13.77 6.01
C VAL A 207 -11.50 14.40 4.78
N ARG A 208 -10.46 15.22 4.98
CA ARG A 208 -9.77 15.93 3.89
C ARG A 208 -8.90 15.00 3.04
N TYR A 209 -8.31 13.98 3.64
CA TYR A 209 -7.40 13.03 3.00
C TYR A 209 -7.81 11.58 3.31
N PRO A 210 -8.97 11.12 2.81
CA PRO A 210 -9.52 9.81 3.17
C PRO A 210 -8.65 8.62 2.74
N GLY A 211 -7.72 8.83 1.80
CA GLY A 211 -6.75 7.83 1.36
C GLY A 211 -5.55 7.62 2.31
N VAL A 212 -5.40 8.47 3.34
CA VAL A 212 -4.29 8.40 4.31
C VAL A 212 -4.85 8.14 5.71
N PRO A 213 -5.12 6.87 6.08
CA PRO A 213 -5.60 6.54 7.42
C PRO A 213 -4.57 6.91 8.50
N ILE A 214 -5.09 7.37 9.64
CA ILE A 214 -4.32 7.60 10.88
C ILE A 214 -4.67 6.46 11.84
N VAL A 215 -3.71 5.58 12.12
CA VAL A 215 -3.92 4.34 12.87
C VAL A 215 -3.21 4.37 14.22
N PHE A 216 -3.97 4.24 15.30
CA PHE A 216 -3.47 4.15 16.67
C PHE A 216 -3.19 2.69 17.04
N THR A 217 -1.95 2.37 17.42
CA THR A 217 -1.50 0.98 17.61
C THR A 217 -1.11 0.65 19.05
N ASP A 218 -1.39 1.52 20.03
CA ASP A 218 -1.09 1.35 21.46
C ASP A 218 0.41 1.39 21.80
N THR A 219 1.22 0.52 21.20
CA THR A 219 2.66 0.44 21.49
C THR A 219 3.50 0.57 20.22
N ARG A 220 4.76 0.94 20.41
CA ARG A 220 5.79 0.93 19.37
C ARG A 220 5.90 -0.42 18.64
N GLY A 221 5.90 -1.54 19.37
CA GLY A 221 6.02 -2.88 18.77
C GLY A 221 4.81 -3.23 17.89
N LEU A 222 3.61 -2.81 18.29
CA LEU A 222 2.40 -2.97 17.47
C LEU A 222 2.39 -2.03 16.27
N ALA A 223 2.95 -0.82 16.40
CA ALA A 223 3.14 0.11 15.28
C ALA A 223 4.10 -0.48 14.22
N GLU A 224 5.21 -1.06 14.67
CA GLU A 224 6.18 -1.75 13.82
C GLU A 224 5.54 -2.92 13.06
N GLU A 225 4.78 -3.77 13.78
CA GLU A 225 4.06 -4.88 13.17
C GLU A 225 3.02 -4.42 12.15
N TRP A 226 2.23 -3.39 12.50
CA TRP A 226 1.22 -2.83 11.61
C TRP A 226 1.86 -2.25 10.34
N THR A 227 2.97 -1.51 10.50
CA THR A 227 3.75 -0.93 9.41
C THR A 227 4.24 -2.01 8.46
N TYR A 228 4.82 -3.09 8.98
CA TYR A 228 5.24 -4.24 8.16
C TYR A 228 4.07 -4.82 7.37
N ARG A 229 2.93 -5.10 8.02
CA ARG A 229 1.76 -5.71 7.36
C ARG A 229 1.16 -4.80 6.29
N PHE A 230 1.07 -3.50 6.58
CA PHE A 230 0.57 -2.51 5.64
C PHE A 230 1.46 -2.42 4.40
N LEU A 231 2.77 -2.29 4.58
CA LEU A 231 3.74 -2.20 3.49
C LEU A 231 3.79 -3.50 2.67
N ALA A 232 3.74 -4.66 3.31
CA ALA A 232 3.69 -5.95 2.61
C ALA A 232 2.41 -6.10 1.77
N ALA A 233 1.26 -5.72 2.33
CA ALA A 233 -0.01 -5.74 1.59
C ALA A 233 -0.01 -4.75 0.41
N ALA A 234 0.55 -3.56 0.61
CA ALA A 234 0.66 -2.55 -0.45
C ALA A 234 1.62 -2.99 -1.57
N TRP A 235 2.73 -3.64 -1.22
CA TRP A 235 3.67 -4.20 -2.19
C TRP A 235 3.03 -5.33 -3.03
N THR A 236 2.32 -6.26 -2.39
CA THR A 236 1.56 -7.31 -3.11
C THR A 236 0.51 -6.69 -4.03
N TRP A 237 -0.26 -5.72 -3.53
CA TRP A 237 -1.23 -4.98 -4.33
C TRP A 237 -0.59 -4.32 -5.55
N ALA A 238 0.56 -3.66 -5.38
CA ALA A 238 1.24 -2.96 -6.46
C ALA A 238 1.79 -3.92 -7.54
N GLN A 239 2.26 -5.11 -7.15
CA GLN A 239 2.65 -6.14 -8.12
C GLN A 239 1.46 -6.66 -8.93
N ASP A 240 0.33 -6.91 -8.27
CA ASP A 240 -0.90 -7.33 -8.94
C ASP A 240 -1.41 -6.24 -9.91
N GLU A 241 -1.33 -4.98 -9.48
CA GLU A 241 -1.69 -3.79 -10.26
C GLU A 241 -0.88 -3.67 -11.56
N ALA A 242 0.44 -3.88 -11.49
CA ALA A 242 1.34 -3.84 -12.65
C ALA A 242 0.97 -4.91 -13.70
N VAL A 243 0.67 -6.13 -13.25
CA VAL A 243 0.28 -7.25 -14.12
C VAL A 243 -1.06 -6.98 -14.83
N ILE A 244 -2.02 -6.39 -14.13
CA ILE A 244 -3.36 -6.15 -14.68
C ILE A 244 -3.40 -4.92 -15.58
N GLY A 245 -2.63 -3.88 -15.24
CA GLY A 245 -2.47 -2.70 -16.09
C GLY A 245 -1.93 -3.05 -17.48
N ALA A 246 -1.02 -4.02 -17.58
CA ALA A 246 -0.52 -4.52 -18.87
C ALA A 246 -1.58 -5.24 -19.72
N ARG A 247 -2.67 -5.72 -19.09
CA ARG A 247 -3.68 -6.59 -19.71
C ARG A 247 -4.96 -5.87 -20.12
N ILE A 248 -5.30 -4.75 -19.47
CA ILE A 248 -6.53 -4.00 -19.76
C ILE A 248 -6.14 -2.70 -20.48
N PRO A 249 -6.24 -2.63 -21.82
CA PRO A 249 -5.95 -1.41 -22.57
C PRO A 249 -6.78 -0.24 -22.03
N GLY A 250 -6.11 0.86 -21.67
CA GLY A 250 -6.74 2.08 -21.16
C GLY A 250 -7.18 2.06 -19.70
N ALA A 251 -6.86 1.02 -18.92
CA ALA A 251 -7.06 1.06 -17.47
C ALA A 251 -6.12 2.10 -16.83
N ALA A 252 -6.68 3.10 -16.15
CA ALA A 252 -5.88 4.02 -15.33
C ALA A 252 -5.12 3.20 -14.28
N SER A 253 -3.79 3.30 -14.30
CA SER A 253 -2.94 2.68 -13.29
C SER A 253 -2.97 3.54 -12.04
N GLU A 254 -3.32 2.94 -10.90
CA GLU A 254 -3.21 3.63 -9.61
C GLU A 254 -1.75 3.91 -9.22
N LEU A 255 -0.77 3.29 -9.89
CA LEU A 255 0.66 3.53 -9.69
C LEU A 255 1.14 4.83 -10.37
N GLY A 256 0.36 5.39 -11.30
CA GLY A 256 0.74 6.57 -12.10
C GLY A 256 0.79 7.89 -11.33
N THR A 257 0.29 7.93 -10.10
CA THR A 257 0.32 9.12 -9.23
C THR A 257 1.63 9.24 -8.44
N ALA A 258 2.38 8.15 -8.28
CA ALA A 258 3.69 8.17 -7.63
C ALA A 258 4.74 8.80 -8.54
N GLY A 259 5.20 10.01 -8.20
CA GLY A 259 6.37 10.60 -8.84
C GLY A 259 7.63 9.73 -8.65
N PRO A 260 8.67 9.90 -9.48
CA PRO A 260 9.91 9.15 -9.32
C PRO A 260 10.51 9.39 -7.93
N ALA A 261 11.20 8.39 -7.38
CA ALA A 261 11.90 8.52 -6.11
C ALA A 261 12.87 9.71 -6.16
N ARG A 262 12.97 10.45 -5.05
CA ARG A 262 13.84 11.63 -4.96
C ARG A 262 15.28 11.21 -5.21
N GLU A 263 16.02 11.97 -6.01
CA GLU A 263 17.45 11.73 -6.20
C GLU A 263 18.16 11.73 -4.84
N PRO A 264 19.10 10.80 -4.61
CA PRO A 264 19.84 10.72 -3.36
C PRO A 264 20.64 12.01 -3.18
N THR A 265 20.73 12.49 -1.95
CA THR A 265 21.53 13.68 -1.64
C THR A 265 23.02 13.36 -1.69
N THR A 266 23.87 14.37 -1.94
CA THR A 266 25.34 14.23 -1.89
C THR A 266 25.82 13.65 -0.55
N ALA A 267 25.13 13.94 0.56
CA ALA A 267 25.46 13.39 1.87
C ALA A 267 25.27 11.87 1.93
N GLN A 268 24.21 11.36 1.30
CA GLN A 268 23.89 9.95 1.28
C GLN A 268 24.80 9.17 0.35
N VAL A 269 25.03 9.69 -0.86
CA VAL A 269 25.99 9.10 -1.79
C VAL A 269 27.38 9.05 -1.15
N ARG A 270 27.74 10.06 -0.35
CA ARG A 270 29.00 10.04 0.43
C ARG A 270 29.00 8.99 1.53
N SER A 271 27.91 8.88 2.29
CA SER A 271 27.77 7.88 3.35
C SER A 271 27.89 6.46 2.79
N TRP A 272 27.18 6.19 1.69
CA TRP A 272 27.27 4.92 0.96
C TRP A 272 28.68 4.68 0.43
N ALA A 273 29.29 5.67 -0.24
CA ALA A 273 30.61 5.54 -0.84
C ALA A 273 31.65 5.12 0.21
N ARG A 274 31.63 5.73 1.41
CA ARG A 274 32.51 5.31 2.51
C ARG A 274 32.24 3.87 2.97
N SER A 275 30.97 3.48 3.11
CA SER A 275 30.63 2.10 3.48
C SER A 275 31.02 1.07 2.41
N ALA A 276 31.06 1.49 1.14
CA ALA A 276 31.50 0.70 0.01
C ALA A 276 33.03 0.77 -0.23
N GLY A 277 33.80 1.40 0.65
CA GLY A 277 35.26 1.47 0.59
C GLY A 277 35.84 2.57 -0.30
N TRP A 278 35.03 3.52 -0.79
CA TRP A 278 35.50 4.64 -1.59
C TRP A 278 36.01 5.80 -0.72
N GLU A 279 37.17 6.35 -1.08
CA GLU A 279 37.65 7.61 -0.51
C GLU A 279 36.88 8.80 -1.10
N VAL A 280 36.17 9.54 -0.25
CA VAL A 280 35.36 10.69 -0.64
C VAL A 280 35.58 11.88 0.32
N PRO A 281 35.66 13.13 -0.19
CA PRO A 281 35.86 14.31 0.66
C PRO A 281 34.72 14.52 1.66
N ASP A 282 35.03 15.05 2.85
CA ASP A 282 34.05 15.27 3.91
C ASP A 282 32.95 16.28 3.57
N ARG A 283 33.26 17.24 2.69
CA ARG A 283 32.35 18.29 2.23
C ARG A 283 32.51 18.53 0.74
N GLY A 284 31.55 19.26 0.16
CA GLY A 284 31.58 19.64 -1.26
C GLY A 284 30.92 18.63 -2.20
N ARG A 285 31.15 18.81 -3.50
CA ARG A 285 30.55 17.98 -4.56
C ARG A 285 31.33 16.68 -4.69
N LEU A 286 30.63 15.55 -4.87
CA LEU A 286 31.26 14.26 -5.14
C LEU A 286 31.64 14.15 -6.61
N ARG A 287 32.69 13.37 -6.90
CA ARG A 287 33.13 13.09 -8.27
C ARG A 287 32.04 12.33 -9.04
N PRO A 288 31.88 12.55 -10.36
CA PRO A 288 30.87 11.87 -11.18
C PRO A 288 30.95 10.34 -11.10
N GLU A 289 32.16 9.79 -10.98
CA GLU A 289 32.40 8.34 -10.84
C GLU A 289 31.73 7.74 -9.59
N VAL A 290 31.71 8.48 -8.47
CA VAL A 290 31.05 8.05 -7.22
C VAL A 290 29.53 8.01 -7.41
N TRP A 291 28.98 8.97 -8.15
CA TRP A 291 27.55 8.96 -8.50
C TRP A 291 27.20 7.83 -9.46
N ALA A 292 28.05 7.56 -10.45
CA ALA A 292 27.85 6.45 -11.38
C ALA A 292 27.90 5.10 -10.64
N ALA A 293 28.86 4.93 -9.73
CA ALA A 293 28.96 3.75 -8.89
C ALA A 293 27.73 3.58 -7.99
N TYR A 294 27.23 4.68 -7.39
CA TYR A 294 26.02 4.64 -6.57
C TYR A 294 24.79 4.18 -7.37
N ARG A 295 24.60 4.72 -8.59
CA ARG A 295 23.50 4.35 -9.50
C ARG A 295 23.65 2.96 -10.13
N SER A 296 24.85 2.39 -10.12
CA SER A 296 25.04 1.01 -10.55
C SER A 296 24.73 0.01 -9.44
N ALA A 297 24.75 0.46 -8.18
CA ALA A 297 24.52 -0.37 -7.00
C ALA A 297 23.06 -0.31 -6.49
N HIS A 298 22.26 0.67 -6.96
CA HIS A 298 20.86 0.90 -6.60
C HIS A 298 20.07 1.27 -7.85
#